data_AF-A0A7X6TG61-F1
#
_entry.id   AF-A0A7X6TG61-F1
#
_cell.length_a   1.000
_cell.length_b   1.000
_cell.length_c   1.000
_cell.angle_alpha   90.00
_cell.angle_beta   90.00
_cell.angle_gamma   90.00
#
_symmetry.space_group_name_H-M   'P 1'
#
loop_
_entity.id
_entity.type
_entity.pdbx_description
1 polymer ?
#
loop_
_entity_poly.entity_id
_entity_poly.type
_entity_poly.pdbx_seq_one_letter_code
_entity_poly.pdbx_strand_id
1 'polypeptide(L)' 'MSEEIDNLTVNYEEDGVLVVKELDREVLSKGAWATIVFRYQELDRQAGTYGPDKFTIRRYQ' A
#
# COMPACT_ATOMS: atom_id res chain seq x y z
N MET A 1 9.75 -15.53 5.72
CA MET A 1 10.21 -14.71 4.58
C MET A 1 9.11 -14.44 3.56
N SER A 2 8.67 -15.41 2.73
CA SER A 2 7.62 -15.11 1.73
C SER A 2 6.27 -14.77 2.35
N GLU A 3 5.88 -15.46 3.43
CA GLU A 3 4.62 -15.17 4.13
C GLU A 3 4.62 -13.80 4.82
N GLU A 4 5.77 -13.27 5.25
CA GLU A 4 5.85 -11.92 5.82
C GLU A 4 5.66 -10.84 4.74
N ILE A 5 6.18 -11.08 3.53
CA ILE A 5 6.01 -10.19 2.38
C ILE A 5 4.53 -10.10 1.98
N ASP A 6 3.84 -11.24 1.99
CA ASP A 6 2.42 -11.32 1.67
C ASP A 6 1.52 -10.70 2.76
N ASN A 7 2.07 -10.28 3.91
CA ASN A 7 1.33 -9.54 4.93
C ASN A 7 1.61 -8.03 4.90
N LEU A 8 2.53 -7.55 4.05
CA LEU A 8 2.86 -6.12 3.96
C LEU A 8 1.76 -5.34 3.26
N THR A 9 1.24 -4.31 3.92
CA THR A 9 0.20 -3.45 3.35
C THR A 9 0.53 -1.98 3.50
N VAL A 10 -0.05 -1.16 2.62
CA VAL A 10 -0.07 0.30 2.73
C VAL A 10 -1.42 0.85 3.20
N ASN A 11 -2.35 -0.02 3.60
CA ASN A 11 -3.57 0.42 4.26
C ASN A 11 -3.24 1.22 5.52
N TYR A 12 -3.85 2.40 5.66
CA TYR A 12 -3.70 3.26 6.82
C TYR A 12 -5.06 3.78 7.25
N GLU A 13 -5.39 3.56 8.52
CA GLU A 13 -6.60 4.02 9.16
C GLU A 13 -6.26 5.10 10.18
N GLU A 14 -7.01 6.20 10.16
CA GLU A 14 -6.89 7.29 11.13
C GLU A 14 -8.28 7.56 11.70
N ASP A 15 -8.42 7.55 13.03
CA ASP A 15 -9.69 7.76 13.75
C ASP A 15 -10.84 6.85 13.28
N GLY A 16 -10.52 5.61 12.88
CA GLY A 16 -11.48 4.62 12.37
C GLY A 16 -11.89 4.84 10.91
N VAL A 17 -11.22 5.74 10.20
CA VAL A 17 -11.43 6.01 8.77
C VAL A 17 -10.23 5.53 7.98
N LEU A 18 -10.47 4.66 6.98
CA LEU A 18 -9.43 4.24 6.04
C LEU A 18 -9.05 5.41 5.13
N VAL A 19 -7.94 6.06 5.45
CA VAL A 19 -7.45 7.26 4.74
C VAL A 19 -6.48 6.91 3.61
N VAL A 20 -5.79 5.77 3.70
CA VAL A 20 -5.03 5.18 2.61
C VAL A 20 -5.57 3.79 2.38
N LYS A 21 -6.11 3.55 1.19
CA LYS A 21 -6.68 2.28 0.78
C LYS A 21 -5.78 1.61 -0.24
N GLU A 22 -5.23 0.47 0.12
CA GLU A 22 -4.55 -0.40 -0.83
C GLU A 22 -5.56 -0.99 -1.83
N LEU A 23 -5.22 -0.94 -3.11
CA LEU A 23 -5.99 -1.55 -4.18
C LEU A 23 -5.34 -2.84 -4.67
N ASP A 24 -4.02 -2.81 -4.82
CA ASP A 24 -3.25 -3.93 -5.32
C ASP A 24 -1.77 -3.80 -4.92
N ARG A 25 -1.02 -4.89 -5.03
CA ARG A 25 0.43 -4.87 -4.85
C ARG A 25 1.08 -5.98 -5.67
N GLU A 26 2.31 -5.72 -6.11
CA GLU A 26 3.10 -6.68 -6.86
C GLU A 26 4.52 -6.77 -6.29
N VAL A 27 4.98 -8.00 -6.08
CA VAL A 27 6.35 -8.26 -5.61
C VAL A 27 7.28 -8.30 -6.82
N LEU A 28 8.11 -7.28 -6.95
CA LEU A 28 9.09 -7.17 -8.04
C LEU A 28 10.33 -8.03 -7.81
N SER A 29 10.73 -8.22 -6.55
CA SER A 29 11.89 -9.05 -6.20
C SER A 29 11.77 -9.62 -4.79
N LYS A 30 12.19 -10.88 -4.63
CA LYS A 30 12.25 -11.64 -3.37
C LYS A 30 13.70 -11.99 -2.98
N GLY A 31 14.67 -11.20 -3.43
CA GLY A 31 16.09 -11.37 -3.11
C GLY A 31 16.40 -11.09 -1.62
N ALA A 32 17.64 -10.71 -1.31
CA ALA A 32 18.04 -10.39 0.07
C ALA A 32 17.15 -9.34 0.76
N TRP A 33 16.60 -8.40 -0.01
CA TRP A 33 15.58 -7.43 0.41
C TRP A 33 14.41 -7.51 -0.57
N ALA A 34 13.18 -7.47 -0.06
CA ALA A 34 11.99 -7.53 -0.88
C ALA A 34 11.66 -6.16 -1.47
N THR A 35 11.34 -6.09 -2.76
CA THR A 35 10.86 -4.86 -3.41
C THR A 35 9.42 -5.07 -3.84
N ILE A 36 8.52 -4.18 -3.41
CA ILE A 36 7.08 -4.28 -3.65
C ILE A 36 6.59 -2.95 -4.20
N VAL A 37 5.79 -3.01 -5.26
CA VAL A 37 4.96 -1.90 -5.72
C VAL A 37 3.60 -2.01 -5.07
N PHE A 38 3.07 -0.92 -4.54
CA PHE A 38 1.70 -0.81 -4.06
C PHE A 38 0.93 0.17 -4.93
N ARG A 39 -0.26 -0.22 -5.36
CA ARG A 39 -1.29 0.66 -5.91
C ARG A 39 -2.28 0.99 -4.80
N TYR A 40 -2.49 2.27 -4.55
CA TYR A 40 -3.35 2.73 -3.47
C TYR A 40 -4.10 3.99 -3.85
N GLN A 41 -5.14 4.32 -3.10
CA GLN A 41 -5.86 5.58 -3.18
C GLN A 41 -5.85 6.25 -1.82
N GLU A 42 -5.94 7.57 -1.82
CA GLU A 42 -6.06 8.35 -0.59
C GLU A 42 -7.47 8.92 -0.51
N LEU A 43 -8.01 8.93 0.71
CA LEU A 43 -9.27 9.58 0.98
C LEU A 43 -9.08 11.09 0.92
N ASP A 44 -9.79 11.73 -0.01
CA ASP A 44 -9.95 13.17 -0.01
C ASP A 44 -10.92 13.55 1.11
N ARG A 45 -10.42 14.15 2.19
CA ARG A 45 -11.24 14.54 3.35
C ARG A 45 -12.26 15.63 3.01
N GLN A 46 -12.03 16.41 1.96
CA GLN A 46 -12.96 17.45 1.53
C GLN A 46 -14.07 16.87 0.65
N ALA A 47 -13.71 15.99 -0.28
CA ALA A 47 -14.66 15.36 -1.20
C ALA A 47 -15.35 14.12 -0.62
N GLY A 48 -14.83 13.53 0.46
CA GLY A 48 -15.34 12.30 1.07
C GLY A 48 -15.18 11.06 0.18
N THR A 49 -14.31 11.12 -0.83
CA THR A 49 -14.13 10.05 -1.83
C THR A 49 -12.66 9.72 -2.00
N TYR A 50 -12.38 8.51 -2.47
CA TYR A 50 -11.02 8.11 -2.81
C TYR A 50 -10.60 8.79 -4.12
N GLY A 51 -9.42 9.41 -4.08
CA GLY A 51 -8.84 10.10 -5.22
C GLY A 51 -8.31 9.15 -6.31
N PRO A 52 -7.53 9.68 -7.27
CA PRO A 52 -6.95 8.86 -8.34
C PRO A 52 -5.95 7.85 -7.79
N ASP A 53 -5.67 6.83 -8.61
CA ASP A 53 -4.69 5.79 -8.27
C ASP A 53 -3.29 6.39 -8.12
N LYS A 54 -2.65 6.00 -7.02
CA LYS A 54 -1.27 6.34 -6.70
C LYS A 54 -0.46 5.05 -6.60
N PHE A 55 0.83 5.18 -6.87
CA PHE A 55 1.77 4.08 -6.82
C PHE A 55 2.96 4.45 -5.95
N THR A 56 3.41 3.52 -5.12
CA THR A 56 4.63 3.66 -4.35
C THR A 56 5.45 2.37 -4.44
N ILE A 57 6.77 2.51 -4.49
CA ILE A 57 7.70 1.39 -4.47
C ILE A 57 8.38 1.40 -3.11
N ARG A 58 8.30 0.28 -2.39
CA ARG A 58 8.94 0.11 -1.08
C ARG A 58 9.89 -1.06 -1.11
N ARG A 59 11.03 -0.89 -0.44
CA ARG A 59 12.03 -1.93 -0.25
C ARG A 59 12.09 -2.27 1.24
N TYR A 60 11.93 -3.55 1.54
CA TYR A 60 11.91 -4.08 2.90
C TYR A 60 13.19 -4.91 3.12
N GLN A 61 13.93 -4.55 4.17
CA GLN A 61 15.19 -5.18 4.55
C GLN A 61 15.00 -6.18 5.67
#